data_AF-A0A3S9PWY8-F1
#
_entry.id   AF-A0A3S9PWY8-F1
#
_cell.length_a   1.000
_cell.length_b   1.000
_cell.length_c   1.000
_cell.angle_alpha   90.00
_cell.angle_beta   90.00
_cell.angle_gamma   90.00
#
_symmetry.space_group_name_H-M   'P 1'
#
loop_
_entity.id
_entity.type
_entity.pdbx_description
1 polymer ?
#
loop_
_entity_poly.entity_id
_entity_poly.type
_entity_poly.pdbx_seq_one_letter_code
_entity_poly.pdbx_strand_id
1 'polypeptide(L)'
;MNLLLRLLALRIQSPRRSRLSLWDTAVTPFRVAPSDLDILFHMNNGKYLSILDLARMDLMIRSGFWDVLSERGWYPVVAGQTISYRRSLKLGQKFDVHTRVIGFDDKWGFLEQTFTSGDTVYARAIIRTRFLKKSGGSVEHDELEAAAGGFPSDRQVPEWILAWSDASKISSTMTGREF
;
A
#
# COMPACT_ATOMS: atom_id res chain seq x y z
N MET A 1 0.16 13.91 15.19
CA MET A 1 0.55 14.64 13.97
C MET A 1 -0.42 14.25 12.87
N ASN A 2 -1.09 15.23 12.27
CA ASN A 2 -2.09 14.99 11.22
C ASN A 2 -1.48 14.18 10.06
N LEU A 3 -2.26 13.29 9.44
CA LEU A 3 -1.85 12.43 8.32
C LEU A 3 -1.23 13.25 7.18
N LEU A 4 -1.79 14.42 6.89
CA LEU A 4 -1.29 15.34 5.85
C LEU A 4 0.10 15.88 6.16
N LEU A 5 0.42 16.13 7.44
CA LEU A 5 1.76 16.55 7.85
C LEU A 5 2.77 15.42 7.68
N ARG A 6 2.37 14.18 7.98
CA ARG A 6 3.20 13.01 7.71
C ARG A 6 3.44 12.82 6.21
N LEU A 7 2.41 12.99 5.39
CA LEU A 7 2.53 12.94 3.93
C LEU A 7 3.49 14.00 3.40
N LEU A 8 3.35 15.24 3.86
CA LEU A 8 4.23 16.34 3.48
C LEU A 8 5.68 16.05 3.89
N ALA A 9 5.89 15.62 5.14
CA ALA A 9 7.21 15.24 5.63
C ALA A 9 7.82 14.10 4.80
N LEU A 10 7.03 13.09 4.46
CA LEU A 10 7.45 11.97 3.63
C LEU A 10 7.83 12.44 2.23
N ARG A 11 7.00 13.23 1.55
CA ARG A 11 7.32 13.84 0.24
C ARG A 11 8.64 14.61 0.24
N ILE A 12 8.97 15.30 1.33
CA ILE A 12 10.22 16.07 1.46
C ILE A 12 11.42 15.16 1.78
N GLN A 13 11.21 14.12 2.60
CA GLN A 13 12.29 13.27 3.11
C GLN A 13 12.62 12.09 2.18
N SER A 14 11.63 11.48 1.54
CA SER A 14 11.77 10.28 0.72
C SER A 14 12.78 10.46 -0.43
N PRO A 15 12.80 11.57 -1.20
CA PRO A 15 13.81 11.78 -2.24
C PRO A 15 15.25 11.90 -1.72
N ARG A 16 15.43 12.20 -0.42
CA ARG A 16 16.74 12.29 0.23
C ARG A 16 17.23 10.95 0.77
N ARG A 17 16.37 9.93 0.80
CA ARG A 17 16.73 8.57 1.21
C ARG A 17 17.28 7.79 0.02
N SER A 18 17.90 6.64 0.29
CA SER A 18 18.43 5.78 -0.77
C SER A 18 17.35 5.45 -1.79
N ARG A 19 17.71 5.57 -3.08
CA ARG A 19 16.85 5.16 -4.20
C ARG A 19 16.56 3.67 -4.10
N LEU A 20 15.38 3.28 -4.57
CA LEU A 20 14.93 1.89 -4.60
C LEU A 20 14.51 1.54 -6.02
N SER A 21 14.52 0.25 -6.35
CA SER A 21 13.69 -0.28 -7.42
C SER A 21 12.22 -0.36 -6.95
N LEU A 22 11.27 -0.39 -7.89
CA LEU A 22 9.86 -0.68 -7.59
C LEU A 22 9.70 -2.07 -6.93
N TRP A 23 10.62 -2.98 -7.23
CA TRP A 23 10.59 -4.38 -6.80
C TRP A 23 11.31 -4.64 -5.47
N ASP A 24 11.98 -3.62 -4.92
CA ASP A 24 12.62 -3.69 -3.61
C ASP A 24 11.60 -3.62 -2.47
N THR A 25 12.07 -3.91 -1.26
CA THR A 25 11.28 -3.64 -0.04
C THR A 25 11.61 -2.27 0.50
N ALA A 26 10.66 -1.33 0.43
CA ALA A 26 10.78 -0.04 1.09
C ALA A 26 10.50 -0.17 2.59
N VAL A 27 11.45 0.27 3.42
CA VAL A 27 11.26 0.38 4.87
C VAL A 27 11.01 1.84 5.22
N THR A 28 9.80 2.14 5.72
CA THR A 28 9.40 3.50 6.10
C THR A 28 9.21 3.60 7.62
N PRO A 29 10.06 4.36 8.33
CA PRO A 29 9.93 4.54 9.77
C PRO A 29 8.83 5.53 10.14
N PHE A 30 8.10 5.18 11.20
CA PHE A 30 7.05 5.99 11.80
C PHE A 30 7.12 5.95 13.34
N ARG A 31 6.32 6.79 13.97
CA ARG A 31 6.09 6.78 15.41
C ARG A 31 4.61 7.03 15.68
N VAL A 32 4.02 6.27 16.60
CA VAL A 32 2.62 6.47 17.02
C VAL A 32 2.48 7.84 17.68
N ALA A 33 1.58 8.66 17.15
CA ALA A 33 1.26 9.98 17.67
C ALA A 33 -0.01 9.93 18.52
N PRO A 34 -0.27 10.94 19.38
CA PRO A 34 -1.51 11.02 20.15
C PRO A 34 -2.77 10.94 19.28
N SER A 35 -2.74 11.54 18.09
CA SER A 35 -3.83 11.54 17.11
C SER A 35 -4.09 10.18 16.42
N ASP A 36 -3.25 9.18 16.70
CA ASP A 36 -3.41 7.84 16.13
C ASP A 36 -4.15 6.89 17.06
N LEU A 37 -4.40 7.31 18.31
CA LEU A 37 -4.98 6.45 19.33
C LEU A 37 -6.51 6.39 19.25
N ASP A 38 -7.05 5.25 19.65
CA ASP A 38 -8.45 5.10 20.02
C ASP A 38 -8.68 5.34 21.52
N ILE A 39 -9.92 5.16 21.97
CA ILE A 39 -10.34 5.31 23.37
C ILE A 39 -9.67 4.30 24.32
N LEU A 40 -9.13 3.19 23.78
CA LEU A 40 -8.41 2.17 24.55
C LEU A 40 -6.90 2.47 24.61
N PHE A 41 -6.47 3.65 24.14
CA PHE A 41 -5.07 4.08 24.07
C PHE A 41 -4.17 3.15 23.23
N HIS A 42 -4.78 2.42 22.28
CA HIS A 42 -4.07 1.67 21.25
C HIS A 42 -4.14 2.41 19.92
N MET A 43 -3.20 2.13 19.02
CA MET A 43 -3.30 2.65 17.67
C MET A 43 -4.61 2.17 17.03
N ASN A 44 -5.44 3.13 16.63
CA ASN A 44 -6.72 2.88 16.01
C ASN A 44 -6.55 2.04 14.73
N ASN A 45 -7.39 1.02 14.56
CA ASN A 45 -7.31 0.10 13.41
C ASN A 45 -7.36 0.83 12.05
N GLY A 46 -8.20 1.85 11.90
CA GLY A 46 -8.27 2.67 10.68
C GLY A 46 -6.97 3.44 10.41
N LYS A 47 -6.19 3.77 11.43
CA LYS A 47 -4.90 4.44 11.27
C LYS A 47 -3.82 3.54 10.70
N TYR A 48 -3.90 2.22 10.88
CA TYR A 48 -3.00 1.32 10.16
C TYR A 48 -3.19 1.50 8.65
N LEU A 49 -4.43 1.49 8.17
CA LEU A 49 -4.73 1.63 6.74
C LEU A 49 -4.25 2.99 6.19
N SER A 50 -4.46 4.08 6.93
CA SER A 50 -3.92 5.39 6.52
C SER A 50 -2.39 5.43 6.48
N ILE A 51 -1.71 4.69 7.36
CA ILE A 51 -0.24 4.61 7.37
C ILE A 51 0.27 3.75 6.20
N LEU A 52 -0.47 2.71 5.81
CA LEU A 52 -0.17 1.91 4.63
C LEU A 52 -0.13 2.76 3.35
N ASP A 53 -1.06 3.71 3.19
CA ASP A 53 -1.04 4.68 2.08
C ASP A 53 0.27 5.47 2.04
N LEU A 54 0.69 5.99 3.20
CA LEU A 54 1.93 6.77 3.30
C LEU A 54 3.17 5.92 2.95
N ALA A 55 3.23 4.69 3.46
CA ALA A 55 4.35 3.79 3.19
C ALA A 55 4.40 3.35 1.71
N ARG A 56 3.24 3.19 1.04
CA ARG A 56 3.20 2.99 -0.42
C ARG A 56 3.70 4.20 -1.19
N MET A 57 3.34 5.40 -0.75
CA MET A 57 3.87 6.63 -1.35
C MET A 57 5.40 6.71 -1.23
N ASP A 58 6.01 6.26 -0.12
CA ASP A 58 7.48 6.21 0.02
C ASP A 58 8.12 5.34 -1.07
N LEU A 59 7.60 4.13 -1.28
CA LEU A 59 8.07 3.21 -2.31
C LEU A 59 7.93 3.84 -3.71
N MET A 60 6.76 4.41 -4.04
CA MET A 60 6.51 5.00 -5.35
C MET A 60 7.42 6.21 -5.62
N ILE A 61 7.67 7.05 -4.61
CA ILE A 61 8.55 8.22 -4.76
C ILE A 61 10.02 7.78 -4.90
N ARG A 62 10.49 6.87 -4.04
CA ARG A 62 11.91 6.45 -4.04
C ARG A 62 12.30 5.58 -5.23
N SER A 63 11.32 4.94 -5.86
CA SER A 63 11.49 4.22 -7.13
C SER A 63 11.36 5.09 -8.37
N GLY A 64 10.92 6.35 -8.24
CA GLY A 64 10.59 7.21 -9.38
C GLY A 64 9.29 6.82 -10.08
N PHE A 65 8.64 5.73 -9.69
CA PHE A 65 7.40 5.27 -10.31
C PHE A 65 6.25 6.28 -10.13
N TRP A 66 6.25 7.05 -9.04
CA TRP A 66 5.29 8.13 -8.85
C TRP A 66 5.34 9.16 -9.99
N ASP A 67 6.53 9.54 -10.45
CA ASP A 67 6.70 10.54 -11.50
C ASP A 67 6.26 9.97 -12.85
N VAL A 68 6.66 8.72 -13.14
CA VAL A 68 6.23 7.95 -14.33
C VAL A 68 4.69 7.92 -14.45
N LEU A 69 3.99 7.61 -13.35
CA LEU A 69 2.53 7.59 -13.33
C LEU A 69 1.94 9.00 -13.49
N SER A 70 2.52 9.97 -12.77
CA SER A 70 2.03 11.35 -12.77
C SER A 70 2.10 12.01 -14.15
N GLU A 71 3.21 11.80 -14.88
CA GLU A 71 3.42 12.29 -16.26
C GLU A 71 2.38 11.71 -17.23
N ARG A 72 1.97 10.46 -17.02
CA ARG A 72 0.93 9.78 -17.82
C ARG A 72 -0.49 10.12 -17.37
N GLY A 73 -0.64 10.91 -16.31
CA GLY A 73 -1.94 11.19 -15.71
C GLY A 73 -2.60 9.95 -15.09
N TRP A 74 -1.81 8.98 -14.65
CA TRP A 74 -2.27 7.76 -14.00
C TRP A 74 -2.19 7.89 -12.48
N TYR A 75 -3.08 7.20 -11.77
CA TYR A 75 -3.05 7.15 -10.31
C TYR A 75 -3.53 5.79 -9.78
N PRO A 76 -2.91 5.29 -8.71
CA PRO A 76 -3.34 4.05 -8.07
C PRO A 76 -4.57 4.27 -7.18
N VAL A 77 -5.46 3.30 -7.16
CA VAL A 77 -6.59 3.21 -6.24
C VAL A 77 -6.57 1.86 -5.52
N VAL A 78 -6.86 1.84 -4.22
CA VAL A 78 -7.03 0.60 -3.47
C VAL A 78 -8.43 0.06 -3.78
N ALA A 79 -8.49 -1.15 -4.32
CA ALA A 79 -9.74 -1.83 -4.67
C ALA A 79 -10.11 -2.96 -3.70
N GLY A 80 -9.20 -3.32 -2.80
CA GLY A 80 -9.42 -4.29 -1.74
C GLY A 80 -8.17 -4.37 -0.87
N GLN A 81 -8.35 -4.57 0.42
CA GLN A 81 -7.24 -4.86 1.31
C GLN A 81 -7.73 -5.71 2.49
N THR A 82 -6.88 -6.61 2.93
CA THR A 82 -7.07 -7.38 4.16
C THR A 82 -5.90 -7.10 5.08
N ILE A 83 -6.15 -7.10 6.39
CA ILE A 83 -5.14 -6.84 7.41
C ILE A 83 -5.35 -7.77 8.60
N SER A 84 -4.27 -8.37 9.06
CA SER A 84 -4.23 -9.18 10.27
C SER A 84 -3.44 -8.45 11.35
N TYR A 85 -4.03 -8.34 12.54
CA TYR A 85 -3.42 -7.71 13.70
C TYR A 85 -2.92 -8.79 14.67
N ARG A 86 -1.63 -8.75 14.98
CA ARG A 86 -0.99 -9.64 15.96
C ARG A 86 -0.80 -8.93 17.30
N ARG A 87 -0.44 -7.64 17.29
CA ARG A 87 -0.19 -6.82 18.49
C ARG A 87 -0.58 -5.37 18.25
N SER A 88 -0.98 -4.68 19.32
CA SER A 88 -1.30 -3.25 19.27
C SER A 88 -0.05 -2.38 19.47
N LEU A 89 0.14 -1.40 18.60
CA LEU A 89 1.12 -0.33 18.78
C LEU A 89 0.61 0.69 19.82
N LYS A 90 1.52 1.16 20.68
CA LYS A 90 1.22 2.11 21.77
C LYS A 90 1.77 3.51 21.51
N LEU A 91 1.25 4.50 22.23
CA LEU A 91 1.69 5.89 22.12
C LEU A 91 3.22 6.04 22.17
N GLY A 92 3.79 6.80 21.23
CA GLY A 92 5.21 7.08 21.18
C GLY A 92 6.08 5.92 20.69
N GLN A 93 5.53 4.72 20.49
CA GLN A 93 6.26 3.57 19.97
C GLN A 93 6.75 3.87 18.55
N LYS A 94 8.03 3.61 18.30
CA LYS A 94 8.61 3.61 16.94
C LYS A 94 8.27 2.28 16.27
N PHE A 95 7.97 2.35 14.98
CA PHE A 95 7.69 1.17 14.17
C PHE A 95 8.05 1.44 12.72
N ASP A 96 8.31 0.38 11.97
CA ASP A 96 8.59 0.44 10.54
C ASP A 96 7.46 -0.21 9.77
N VAL A 97 7.24 0.27 8.54
CA VAL A 97 6.38 -0.39 7.57
C VAL A 97 7.24 -0.84 6.41
N HIS A 98 7.33 -2.16 6.24
CA HIS A 98 7.98 -2.80 5.11
C HIS A 98 6.95 -2.93 3.99
N THR A 99 7.19 -2.28 2.85
CA THR A 99 6.31 -2.29 1.68
C THR A 99 7.01 -2.94 0.51
N ARG A 100 6.39 -3.98 -0.08
CA ARG A 100 6.90 -4.61 -1.30
C ARG A 100 5.76 -4.89 -2.28
N VAL A 101 6.04 -4.74 -3.57
CA VAL A 101 5.17 -5.24 -4.64
C VAL A 101 5.34 -6.75 -4.72
N ILE A 102 4.23 -7.48 -4.62
CA ILE A 102 4.19 -8.93 -4.76
C ILE A 102 4.26 -9.28 -6.24
N GLY A 103 3.42 -8.63 -7.04
CA GLY A 103 3.29 -8.85 -8.47
C GLY A 103 2.05 -8.16 -9.02
N PHE A 104 1.78 -8.42 -10.28
CA PHE A 104 0.60 -7.94 -10.99
C PHE A 104 -0.11 -9.15 -11.60
N ASP A 105 -1.44 -9.07 -11.69
CA ASP A 105 -2.29 -10.05 -12.36
C ASP A 105 -3.39 -9.30 -13.10
N ASP A 106 -3.40 -9.42 -14.44
CA ASP A 106 -4.23 -8.59 -15.32
C ASP A 106 -4.09 -7.09 -14.98
N LYS A 107 -5.18 -6.41 -14.64
CA LYS A 107 -5.21 -4.99 -14.25
C LYS A 107 -4.95 -4.71 -12.77
N TRP A 108 -4.67 -5.75 -11.98
CA TRP A 108 -4.52 -5.64 -10.54
C TRP A 108 -3.05 -5.67 -10.12
N GLY A 109 -2.66 -4.71 -9.28
CA GLY A 109 -1.39 -4.75 -8.55
C GLY A 109 -1.58 -5.31 -7.15
N PHE A 110 -0.62 -6.09 -6.68
CA PHE A 110 -0.65 -6.69 -5.34
C PHE A 110 0.56 -6.25 -4.52
N LEU A 111 0.31 -5.79 -3.30
CA LEU A 111 1.33 -5.35 -2.38
C LEU A 111 1.19 -6.04 -1.03
N GLU A 112 2.32 -6.34 -0.42
CA GLU A 112 2.39 -6.74 0.99
C GLU A 112 2.97 -5.59 1.80
N GLN A 113 2.34 -5.29 2.92
CA GLN A 113 2.84 -4.32 3.88
C GLN A 113 2.83 -4.88 5.29
N THR A 114 4.00 -4.89 5.93
CA THR A 114 4.17 -5.44 7.28
C THR A 114 4.62 -4.36 8.25
N PHE A 115 3.88 -4.18 9.34
CA PHE A 115 4.25 -3.34 10.48
C PHE A 115 5.17 -4.13 11.42
N THR A 116 6.35 -3.58 11.69
CA THR A 116 7.33 -4.16 12.60
C THR A 116 7.77 -3.15 13.65
N SER A 117 8.19 -3.62 14.81
CA SER A 117 8.84 -2.81 15.84
C SER A 117 10.00 -3.62 16.38
N GLY A 118 11.22 -3.29 15.93
CA GLY A 118 12.34 -4.23 15.99
C GLY A 118 12.02 -5.48 15.18
N ASP A 119 12.38 -6.66 15.70
CA ASP A 119 12.16 -7.94 14.99
C ASP A 119 10.74 -8.51 15.16
N THR A 120 9.84 -7.77 15.83
CA THR A 120 8.48 -8.23 16.09
C THR A 120 7.50 -7.70 15.06
N VAL A 121 6.73 -8.60 14.44
CA VAL A 121 5.58 -8.25 13.59
C VAL A 121 4.36 -7.87 14.43
N TYR A 122 3.75 -6.73 14.10
CA TYR A 122 2.56 -6.20 14.77
C TYR A 122 1.30 -6.37 13.93
N ALA A 123 1.40 -6.09 12.63
CA ALA A 123 0.31 -6.28 11.69
C ALA A 123 0.86 -6.56 10.29
N ARG A 124 0.08 -7.25 9.47
CA ARG A 124 0.40 -7.49 8.06
C ARG A 124 -0.85 -7.27 7.23
N ALA A 125 -0.68 -6.58 6.10
CA ALA A 125 -1.74 -6.33 5.14
C ALA A 125 -1.35 -6.80 3.75
N ILE A 126 -2.35 -7.30 3.02
CA ILE A 126 -2.31 -7.51 1.58
C ILE A 126 -3.25 -6.50 0.94
N ILE A 127 -2.77 -5.85 -0.11
CA ILE A 127 -3.48 -4.77 -0.78
C ILE A 127 -3.57 -5.09 -2.26
N ARG A 128 -4.79 -5.05 -2.78
CA ARG A 128 -5.11 -5.08 -4.20
C ARG A 128 -5.36 -3.66 -4.69
N THR A 129 -4.60 -3.24 -5.69
CA THR A 129 -4.70 -1.93 -6.31
C THR A 129 -5.07 -2.03 -7.78
N ARG A 130 -5.65 -0.97 -8.32
CA ARG A 130 -5.86 -0.76 -9.76
C ARG A 130 -5.30 0.61 -10.13
N PHE A 131 -4.88 0.77 -11.39
CA PHE A 131 -4.43 2.05 -11.90
C PHE A 131 -5.50 2.63 -12.83
N LEU A 132 -5.84 3.90 -12.61
CA LEU A 132 -6.84 4.63 -13.38
C LEU A 132 -6.20 5.80 -14.12
N LYS A 133 -6.78 6.15 -15.27
CA LYS A 133 -6.36 7.31 -16.05
C LYS A 133 -7.23 8.51 -15.67
N LYS A 134 -6.63 9.70 -15.53
CA LYS A 134 -7.39 10.96 -15.32
C LYS A 134 -8.35 11.26 -16.47
N SER A 135 -8.04 10.78 -17.68
CA SER A 135 -8.91 10.85 -18.86
C SER A 135 -10.14 9.93 -18.78
N GLY A 136 -10.24 9.09 -17.74
CA GLY A 136 -11.25 8.05 -17.62
C GLY A 136 -10.72 6.69 -18.07
N GLY A 137 -11.32 5.64 -17.51
CA GLY A 137 -10.91 4.25 -17.77
C GLY A 137 -9.75 3.78 -16.90
N SER A 138 -9.35 2.54 -17.15
CA SER A 138 -8.25 1.87 -16.43
C SER A 138 -7.00 1.80 -17.29
N VAL A 139 -5.86 1.63 -16.61
CA VAL A 139 -4.62 1.28 -17.27
C VAL A 139 -4.63 -0.22 -17.54
N GLU A 140 -4.35 -0.60 -18.79
CA GLU A 140 -4.26 -1.99 -19.19
C GLU A 140 -2.94 -2.62 -18.74
N HIS A 141 -2.88 -3.96 -18.70
CA HIS A 141 -1.72 -4.71 -18.20
C HIS A 141 -0.41 -4.30 -18.89
N ASP A 142 -0.37 -4.37 -20.21
CA ASP A 142 0.83 -4.09 -21.01
C ASP A 142 1.32 -2.64 -20.86
N GLU A 143 0.37 -1.69 -20.73
CA GLU A 143 0.69 -0.28 -20.50
C GLU A 143 1.37 -0.09 -19.14
N LEU A 144 0.88 -0.79 -18.12
CA LEU A 144 1.41 -0.74 -16.76
C LEU A 144 2.77 -1.44 -16.67
N GLU A 145 2.93 -2.58 -17.34
CA GLU A 145 4.19 -3.30 -17.44
C GLU A 145 5.27 -2.44 -18.09
N ALA A 146 4.96 -1.85 -19.25
CA ALA A 146 5.88 -0.95 -19.94
C ALA A 146 6.28 0.25 -19.06
N ALA A 147 5.34 0.82 -18.30
CA ALA A 147 5.62 1.91 -17.37
C ALA A 147 6.48 1.48 -16.17
N ALA A 148 6.34 0.23 -15.71
CA ALA A 148 7.15 -0.32 -14.62
C ALA A 148 8.57 -0.73 -15.07
N GLY A 149 8.87 -0.67 -16.37
CA GLY A 149 10.14 -1.13 -16.94
C GLY A 149 10.21 -2.65 -17.12
N GLY A 150 9.05 -3.31 -17.25
CA GLY A 150 8.93 -4.76 -17.30
C GLY A 150 8.59 -5.38 -15.94
N PHE A 151 7.84 -6.47 -15.94
CA PHE A 151 7.55 -7.25 -14.74
C PHE A 151 8.56 -8.38 -14.57
N PRO A 152 9.23 -8.50 -13.41
CA PRO A 152 10.14 -9.61 -13.16
C PRO A 152 9.40 -10.94 -13.22
N SER A 153 9.93 -11.91 -13.98
CA SER A 153 9.30 -13.23 -14.19
C SER A 153 9.18 -14.08 -12.92
N ASP A 154 9.97 -13.76 -11.89
CA ASP A 154 9.93 -14.41 -10.57
C ASP A 154 8.82 -13.86 -9.67
N ARG A 155 8.13 -12.78 -10.09
CA ARG A 155 7.05 -12.16 -9.32
C ARG A 155 5.70 -12.77 -9.67
N GLN A 156 5.44 -13.93 -9.09
CA GLN A 156 4.14 -14.60 -9.18
C GLN A 156 3.30 -14.28 -7.95
N VAL A 157 2.06 -13.83 -8.18
CA VAL A 157 1.11 -13.58 -7.10
C VAL A 157 0.68 -14.94 -6.52
N PRO A 158 0.87 -15.19 -5.22
CA PRO A 158 0.46 -16.46 -4.61
C PRO A 158 -1.03 -16.74 -4.80
N GLU A 159 -1.38 -18.01 -5.03
CA GLU A 159 -2.75 -18.45 -5.32
C GLU A 159 -3.77 -17.98 -4.27
N TRP A 160 -3.41 -18.02 -2.98
CA TRP A 160 -4.32 -17.58 -1.91
C TRP A 160 -4.66 -16.08 -2.00
N ILE A 161 -3.78 -15.24 -2.55
CA ILE A 161 -4.03 -13.81 -2.76
C ILE A 161 -5.00 -13.62 -3.93
N LEU A 162 -4.85 -14.43 -4.98
CA LEU A 162 -5.78 -14.43 -6.12
C LEU A 162 -7.17 -14.90 -5.67
N ALA A 163 -7.24 -16.01 -4.93
CA ALA A 163 -8.48 -16.51 -4.37
C ALA A 163 -9.15 -15.48 -3.43
N TRP A 164 -8.38 -14.84 -2.54
CA TRP A 164 -8.88 -13.74 -1.70
C TRP A 164 -9.39 -12.57 -2.54
N SER A 165 -8.64 -12.15 -3.55
CA SER A 165 -9.03 -11.08 -4.46
C SER A 165 -10.38 -11.38 -5.09
N ASP A 166 -10.54 -12.57 -5.68
CA ASP A 166 -11.78 -12.95 -6.34
C ASP A 166 -12.96 -13.00 -5.37
N ALA A 167 -12.78 -13.63 -4.20
CA ALA A 167 -13.80 -13.73 -3.17
C ALA A 167 -14.22 -12.38 -2.58
N SER A 168 -13.34 -11.36 -2.61
CA SER A 168 -13.59 -10.04 -2.02
C SER A 168 -14.07 -8.99 -3.03
N LYS A 169 -14.40 -9.38 -4.27
CA LYS A 169 -14.97 -8.45 -5.26
C LYS A 169 -16.41 -8.10 -4.89
N ILE A 170 -16.71 -6.81 -4.86
CA ILE A 170 -18.06 -6.30 -4.62
C ILE A 170 -18.79 -6.24 -5.97
N SER A 171 -19.99 -6.82 -6.04
CA SER A 171 -20.86 -6.72 -7.20
C SER A 171 -21.31 -5.26 -7.43
N SER A 172 -21.47 -4.86 -8.69
CA SER A 172 -22.01 -3.54 -9.04
C SER A 172 -23.47 -3.35 -8.63
N THR A 173 -24.16 -4.43 -8.24
CA THR A 173 -25.57 -4.41 -7.87
C THR A 173 -25.73 -5.04 -6.49
N MET A 174 -26.32 -4.30 -5.55
CA MET A 174 -26.77 -4.85 -4.28
C MET A 174 -28.00 -5.74 -4.54
N THR A 175 -27.79 -7.03 -4.76
CA THR A 175 -28.89 -7.99 -4.74
C THR A 175 -29.30 -8.23 -3.29
N GLY A 176 -30.59 -8.06 -2.97
CA GLY A 176 -31.15 -8.08 -1.61
C GLY A 176 -31.10 -9.42 -0.84
N ARG A 177 -30.07 -10.24 -1.05
CA ARG A 177 -29.82 -11.53 -0.38
C ARG A 177 -28.57 -11.53 0.51
N GLU A 178 -27.92 -10.39 0.74
CA GLU A 178 -26.66 -10.32 1.51
C GLU A 178 -26.84 -9.99 3.01
N PHE A 179 -27.98 -10.32 3.62
CA PHE A 179 -28.18 -10.25 5.08
C PHE A 179 -28.86 -11.51 5.60
#